data_AF-A0AAW2P8V7-F1
#
_entry.id   AF-A0AAW2P8V7-F1
#
_cell.length_a   1.000
_cell.length_b   1.000
_cell.length_c   1.000
_cell.angle_alpha   90.00
_cell.angle_beta   90.00
_cell.angle_gamma   90.00
#
_symmetry.space_group_name_H-M   'P 1'
#
loop_
_entity.id
_entity.type
_entity.pdbx_description
1 polymer ?
#
loop_
_entity_poly.entity_id
_entity_poly.type
_entity_poly.pdbx_seq_one_letter_code
_entity_poly.pdbx_strand_id
1 'polypeptide(L)'
;MKGKEGKLTDAYCVAKYGNKWVRTRTLLDNLHPRWNEQYTWDVYDPYTVITIGVFDNCHINDKEDGKDQRIGKVRIRVSTLETDRVYTHSYPLLVLSTSGLKKNGELHLAIRFTCTAWSNMVTQYGKPLLPKMHYVQPISIKHVDLLRHHAMNIVAGSLARAEPPLRAEIVDYMLDVDYHMFSLRRSKANFTRIMLLVSGIQYVLSWFNDICHWKNPLTTILMHILFLILVCYPELILPTLFLYLFVIGLWNYRFRPREPPHMDAWLSQAEDAQPDELQEEFEPFPTSRSLSTDIVRMRYDRMRTVAGRVQTVTSDLAMQGERVLALLSWRDPRATTIFVAFSLIWAVFLYITPFQIVALLIGLYVLRHPRLRYKLPPIPVNFFKRLPSRADSLL
;
A
#
# COMPACT_ATOMS: atom_id res chain seq x y z
N MET A 1 22.25 -15.29 -8.64
CA MET A 1 21.71 -16.11 -7.53
C MET A 1 22.81 -17.05 -7.05
N LYS A 2 22.94 -17.36 -5.74
CA LYS A 2 23.85 -18.44 -5.28
C LYS A 2 23.01 -19.72 -5.22
N GLY A 3 23.26 -20.66 -6.12
CA GLY A 3 22.63 -21.98 -6.07
C GLY A 3 23.02 -22.70 -4.79
N LYS A 4 22.04 -23.24 -4.06
CA LYS A 4 22.32 -24.30 -3.09
C LYS A 4 22.77 -25.52 -3.90
N GLU A 5 23.98 -26.00 -3.65
CA GLU A 5 24.46 -27.33 -4.07
C GLU A 5 24.51 -27.57 -5.59
N GLY A 6 25.16 -26.70 -6.36
CA GLY A 6 25.48 -26.98 -7.77
C GLY A 6 24.27 -27.12 -8.71
N LYS A 7 23.05 -26.89 -8.21
CA LYS A 7 21.84 -26.84 -9.04
C LYS A 7 21.73 -25.48 -9.71
N LEU A 8 21.65 -25.52 -11.03
CA LEU A 8 21.25 -24.39 -11.85
C LEU A 8 19.73 -24.19 -11.69
N THR A 9 19.28 -22.95 -11.84
CA THR A 9 17.89 -22.54 -11.58
C THR A 9 17.15 -22.33 -12.89
N ASP A 10 15.95 -22.89 -13.00
CA ASP A 10 15.05 -22.77 -14.15
C ASP A 10 14.11 -21.58 -13.93
N ALA A 11 14.63 -20.38 -14.07
CA ALA A 11 13.93 -19.17 -13.64
C ALA A 11 12.86 -18.72 -14.65
N TYR A 12 11.72 -18.29 -14.13
CA TYR A 12 10.71 -17.55 -14.87
C TYR A 12 10.06 -16.45 -14.01
N CYS A 13 9.61 -15.39 -14.68
CA CYS A 13 8.88 -14.28 -14.08
C CYS A 13 7.38 -14.38 -14.37
N VAL A 14 6.58 -13.98 -13.39
CA VAL A 14 5.12 -13.79 -13.51
C VAL A 14 4.80 -12.35 -13.16
N ALA A 15 4.14 -11.65 -14.09
CA ALA A 15 3.67 -10.29 -13.88
C ALA A 15 2.14 -10.27 -13.77
N LYS A 16 1.63 -9.58 -12.77
CA LYS A 16 0.20 -9.36 -12.53
C LYS A 16 -0.09 -7.86 -12.54
N TYR A 17 -1.05 -7.46 -13.37
CA TYR A 17 -1.59 -6.11 -13.42
C TYR A 17 -3.12 -6.15 -13.41
N GLY A 18 -3.74 -5.77 -12.28
CA GLY A 18 -5.18 -5.89 -12.10
C GLY A 18 -5.64 -7.34 -12.28
N ASN A 19 -6.43 -7.59 -13.33
CA ASN A 19 -6.92 -8.92 -13.70
C ASN A 19 -6.06 -9.61 -14.79
N LYS A 20 -5.08 -8.91 -15.37
CA LYS A 20 -4.21 -9.43 -16.42
C LYS A 20 -3.01 -10.13 -15.79
N TRP A 21 -2.74 -11.36 -16.24
CA TRP A 21 -1.61 -12.19 -15.81
C TRP A 21 -0.75 -12.50 -17.02
N VAL A 22 0.56 -12.46 -16.82
CA VAL A 22 1.55 -12.77 -17.85
C VAL A 22 2.64 -13.62 -17.22
N ARG A 23 3.03 -14.69 -17.90
CA ARG A 23 4.18 -15.53 -17.56
C ARG A 23 5.20 -15.43 -18.68
N THR A 24 6.45 -15.14 -18.30
CA THR A 24 7.59 -15.13 -19.22
C THR A 24 8.05 -16.55 -19.56
N ARG A 25 8.90 -16.70 -20.58
CA ARG A 25 9.52 -18.00 -20.87
C ARG A 25 10.39 -18.49 -19.71
N THR A 26 10.41 -19.79 -19.49
CA THR A 26 11.34 -20.42 -18.54
C THR A 26 12.72 -20.50 -19.16
N LEU A 27 13.71 -19.91 -18.51
CA LEU A 27 15.12 -20.00 -18.90
C LEU A 27 15.77 -21.09 -18.07
N LEU A 28 16.20 -22.14 -18.75
CA LEU A 28 16.78 -23.32 -18.10
C LEU A 28 18.22 -23.06 -17.67
N ASP A 29 18.59 -23.69 -16.56
CA ASP A 29 19.96 -23.85 -16.14
C ASP A 29 20.78 -22.54 -16.04
N ASN A 30 20.17 -21.45 -15.59
CA ASN A 30 20.79 -20.12 -15.63
C ASN A 30 20.69 -19.35 -14.30
N LEU A 31 21.84 -18.94 -13.75
CA LEU A 31 21.95 -18.12 -12.53
C LEU A 31 21.77 -16.60 -12.77
N HIS A 32 21.83 -16.19 -14.04
CA HIS A 32 21.63 -14.82 -14.54
C HIS A 32 20.65 -14.80 -15.73
N PRO A 33 19.39 -15.19 -15.49
CA PRO A 33 18.37 -15.24 -16.54
C PRO A 33 18.16 -13.85 -17.18
N ARG A 34 18.13 -13.80 -18.52
CA ARG A 34 17.83 -12.59 -19.31
C ARG A 34 16.63 -12.84 -20.20
N TRP A 35 15.44 -12.48 -19.73
CA TRP A 35 14.21 -12.67 -20.50
C TRP A 35 14.13 -11.73 -21.70
N ASN A 36 14.44 -10.45 -21.51
CA ASN A 36 14.32 -9.38 -22.51
C ASN A 36 12.93 -9.29 -23.17
N GLU A 37 11.89 -9.59 -22.39
CA GLU A 37 10.49 -9.53 -22.84
C GLU A 37 9.86 -8.20 -22.43
N GLN A 38 9.07 -7.61 -23.33
CA GLN A 38 8.36 -6.35 -23.09
C GLN A 38 6.85 -6.59 -23.15
N TYR A 39 6.15 -6.12 -22.13
CA TYR A 39 4.69 -6.20 -22.04
C TYR A 39 4.09 -4.81 -21.85
N THR A 40 2.93 -4.59 -22.46
CA THR A 40 2.18 -3.32 -22.37
C THR A 40 0.76 -3.62 -21.91
N TRP A 41 0.28 -2.85 -20.94
CA TRP A 41 -1.08 -2.98 -20.41
C TRP A 41 -1.77 -1.62 -20.38
N ASP A 42 -3.05 -1.58 -20.76
CA ASP A 42 -3.88 -0.39 -20.60
C ASP A 42 -4.13 -0.09 -19.14
N VAL A 43 -3.74 1.11 -18.71
CA VAL A 43 -3.90 1.58 -17.33
C VAL A 43 -5.28 2.24 -17.17
N TYR A 44 -6.21 1.52 -16.56
CA TYR A 44 -7.54 2.07 -16.23
C TYR A 44 -7.54 2.89 -14.94
N ASP A 45 -6.69 2.52 -13.98
CA ASP A 45 -6.64 3.12 -12.66
C ASP A 45 -5.18 3.27 -12.17
N PRO A 46 -4.68 4.50 -11.93
CA PRO A 46 -3.34 4.74 -11.38
C PRO A 46 -3.11 4.12 -9.99
N TYR A 47 -4.16 3.86 -9.22
CA TYR A 47 -4.07 3.23 -7.89
C TYR A 47 -3.54 1.80 -7.92
N THR A 48 -3.61 1.14 -9.08
CA THR A 48 -3.22 -0.26 -9.24
C THR A 48 -1.73 -0.49 -9.01
N VAL A 49 -1.43 -1.67 -8.49
CA VAL A 49 -0.06 -2.14 -8.22
C VAL A 49 0.28 -3.23 -9.23
N ILE A 50 1.43 -3.09 -9.87
CA ILE A 50 2.05 -4.13 -10.68
C ILE A 50 2.84 -5.03 -9.72
N THR A 51 2.52 -6.31 -9.70
CA THR A 51 3.25 -7.31 -8.92
C THR A 51 4.03 -8.19 -9.87
N ILE A 52 5.32 -8.33 -9.64
CA ILE A 52 6.21 -9.20 -10.42
C ILE A 52 6.84 -10.20 -9.46
N GLY A 53 6.59 -11.49 -9.68
CA GLY A 53 7.20 -12.59 -8.93
C GLY A 53 8.20 -13.34 -9.79
N VAL A 54 9.30 -13.79 -9.19
CA VAL A 54 10.30 -14.65 -9.81
C VAL A 54 10.25 -16.00 -9.13
N PHE A 55 10.24 -17.06 -9.94
CA PHE A 55 10.08 -18.44 -9.50
C PHE A 55 11.10 -19.33 -10.20
N ASP A 56 11.48 -20.40 -9.51
CA ASP A 56 12.29 -21.49 -10.04
C ASP A 56 11.37 -22.66 -10.41
N ASN A 57 11.42 -23.09 -11.66
CA ASN A 57 10.60 -24.17 -12.18
C ASN A 57 11.21 -25.51 -11.78
N CYS A 58 10.68 -26.13 -10.73
CA CYS A 58 11.21 -27.41 -10.24
C CYS A 58 10.62 -28.63 -10.96
N HIS A 59 9.79 -28.43 -11.99
CA HIS A 59 9.06 -29.50 -12.67
C HIS A 59 9.82 -30.16 -13.82
N ILE A 60 10.85 -29.51 -14.36
CA ILE A 60 11.56 -30.00 -15.55
C ILE A 60 12.51 -31.16 -15.18
N ASN A 61 12.96 -31.20 -13.92
CA ASN A 61 13.80 -32.26 -13.37
C ASN A 61 12.99 -33.28 -12.55
N ASP A 62 12.17 -34.08 -13.23
CA ASP A 62 11.73 -35.45 -12.87
C ASP A 62 11.24 -35.72 -11.42
N LYS A 63 10.71 -34.71 -10.74
CA LYS A 63 9.97 -34.89 -9.47
C LYS A 63 8.53 -34.48 -9.71
N GLU A 64 7.67 -35.47 -9.94
CA GLU A 64 6.22 -35.31 -10.20
C GLU A 64 5.48 -34.45 -9.16
N ASP A 65 6.09 -34.19 -7.99
CA ASP A 65 5.52 -33.43 -6.88
C ASP A 65 6.34 -32.16 -6.48
N GLY A 66 7.31 -31.75 -7.31
CA GLY A 66 8.19 -30.62 -7.02
C GLY A 66 7.48 -29.28 -7.12
N LYS A 67 7.04 -28.70 -6.00
CA LYS A 67 6.49 -27.33 -5.94
C LYS A 67 7.48 -26.28 -6.47
N ASP A 68 6.99 -25.32 -7.24
CA ASP A 68 7.82 -24.24 -7.76
C ASP A 68 8.41 -23.41 -6.61
N GLN A 69 9.74 -23.21 -6.62
CA GLN A 69 10.41 -22.51 -5.55
C GLN A 69 10.30 -21.00 -5.76
N ARG A 70 9.81 -20.30 -4.73
CA ARG A 70 9.67 -18.84 -4.72
C ARG A 70 11.06 -18.19 -4.57
N ILE A 71 11.46 -17.35 -5.52
CA ILE A 71 12.73 -16.62 -5.50
C ILE A 71 12.55 -15.22 -4.93
N GLY A 72 11.46 -14.52 -5.29
CA GLY A 72 11.12 -13.21 -4.75
C GLY A 72 9.93 -12.54 -5.43
N LYS A 73 9.47 -11.45 -4.82
CA LYS A 73 8.38 -10.63 -5.33
C LYS A 73 8.81 -9.17 -5.34
N VAL A 74 8.27 -8.39 -6.26
CA VAL A 74 8.43 -6.94 -6.36
C VAL A 74 7.05 -6.33 -6.61
N ARG A 75 6.71 -5.28 -5.88
CA ARG A 75 5.45 -4.55 -6.02
C ARG A 75 5.73 -3.09 -6.35
N ILE A 76 5.16 -2.61 -7.46
CA ILE A 76 5.37 -1.24 -7.93
C ILE A 76 4.00 -0.62 -8.18
N ARG A 77 3.69 0.44 -7.43
CA ARG A 77 2.45 1.18 -7.60
C ARG A 77 2.56 2.13 -8.79
N VAL A 78 1.58 2.10 -9.69
CA VAL A 78 1.60 2.94 -10.90
C VAL A 78 1.53 4.43 -10.55
N SER A 79 0.80 4.79 -9.50
CA SER A 79 0.67 6.19 -9.06
C SER A 79 1.98 6.85 -8.60
N THR A 80 3.01 6.05 -8.25
CA THR A 80 4.32 6.59 -7.87
C THR A 80 5.25 6.86 -9.06
N LEU A 81 4.83 6.48 -10.28
CA LEU A 81 5.61 6.67 -11.50
C LEU A 81 5.28 8.03 -12.17
N GLU A 82 6.32 8.76 -12.55
CA GLU A 82 6.19 9.95 -13.40
C GLU A 82 5.75 9.56 -14.83
N THR A 83 5.00 10.43 -15.50
CA THR A 83 4.58 10.23 -16.90
C THR A 83 5.76 10.31 -17.86
N ASP A 84 5.80 9.42 -18.84
CA ASP A 84 6.77 9.35 -19.94
C ASP A 84 8.24 9.18 -19.53
N ARG A 85 8.50 8.95 -18.24
CA ARG A 85 9.82 8.62 -17.71
C ARG A 85 10.03 7.11 -17.73
N VAL A 86 11.22 6.70 -18.16
CA VAL A 86 11.68 5.30 -18.05
C VAL A 86 12.43 5.15 -16.73
N TYR A 87 11.99 4.22 -15.89
CA TYR A 87 12.67 3.81 -14.68
C TYR A 87 13.40 2.51 -14.96
N THR A 88 14.73 2.52 -14.88
CA THR A 88 15.59 1.34 -14.96
C THR A 88 16.27 1.13 -13.62
N HIS A 89 15.79 0.17 -12.83
CA HIS A 89 16.32 -0.11 -11.49
C HIS A 89 16.46 -1.61 -11.24
N SER A 90 17.41 -1.94 -10.38
CA SER A 90 17.63 -3.29 -9.85
C SER A 90 16.85 -3.44 -8.55
N TYR A 91 15.85 -4.32 -8.52
CA TYR A 91 15.04 -4.57 -7.34
C TYR A 91 15.56 -5.81 -6.60
N PRO A 92 15.87 -5.74 -5.30
CA PRO A 92 16.30 -6.92 -4.56
C PRO A 92 15.16 -7.93 -4.44
N LEU A 93 15.43 -9.19 -4.76
CA LEU A 93 14.50 -10.30 -4.60
C LEU A 93 14.62 -10.86 -3.19
N LEU A 94 13.58 -10.61 -2.41
CA LEU A 94 13.50 -10.96 -1.00
C LEU A 94 12.43 -12.03 -0.80
N VAL A 95 12.81 -13.14 -0.16
CA VAL A 95 11.87 -14.21 0.23
C VAL A 95 12.02 -14.52 1.70
N LEU A 96 10.89 -14.59 2.39
CA LEU A 96 10.84 -15.15 3.73
C LEU A 96 10.75 -16.67 3.64
N SER A 97 11.63 -17.32 4.39
CA SER A 97 11.64 -18.76 4.63
C SER A 97 11.50 -18.98 6.13
N THR A 98 11.12 -20.18 6.56
CA THR A 98 11.15 -20.58 7.98
C THR A 98 12.51 -20.35 8.66
N SER A 99 13.60 -20.37 7.90
CA SER A 99 14.96 -20.16 8.38
C SER A 99 15.43 -18.69 8.37
N GLY A 100 14.57 -17.72 8.09
CA GLY A 100 14.95 -16.31 7.95
C GLY A 100 14.67 -15.69 6.58
N LEU A 101 14.98 -14.40 6.46
CA LEU A 101 14.97 -13.65 5.21
C LEU A 101 16.14 -14.11 4.32
N LYS A 102 15.84 -14.54 3.09
CA LYS A 102 16.83 -14.87 2.07
C LYS A 102 16.81 -13.84 0.95
N LYS A 103 17.95 -13.17 0.72
CA LYS A 103 18.16 -12.30 -0.45
C LYS A 103 18.60 -13.17 -1.63
N ASN A 104 17.68 -13.47 -2.54
CA ASN A 104 17.90 -14.39 -3.67
C ASN A 104 18.33 -13.65 -4.95
N GLY A 105 19.11 -12.57 -4.85
CA GLY A 105 19.58 -11.80 -6.00
C GLY A 105 18.77 -10.54 -6.27
N GLU A 106 18.87 -10.03 -7.51
CA GLU A 106 18.30 -8.74 -7.93
C GLU A 106 17.64 -8.89 -9.29
N LEU A 107 16.50 -8.23 -9.49
CA LEU A 107 15.72 -8.22 -10.71
C LEU A 107 15.83 -6.85 -11.38
N HIS A 108 16.44 -6.81 -12.56
CA HIS A 108 16.52 -5.60 -13.36
C HIS A 108 15.22 -5.40 -14.14
N LEU A 109 14.53 -4.28 -13.88
CA LEU A 109 13.28 -3.95 -14.57
C LEU A 109 13.37 -2.55 -15.19
N ALA A 110 12.81 -2.45 -16.40
CA ALA A 110 12.58 -1.19 -17.09
C ALA A 110 11.05 -0.94 -17.16
N ILE A 111 10.58 0.14 -16.55
CA ILE A 111 9.15 0.47 -16.51
C ILE A 111 8.95 1.88 -17.06
N ARG A 112 8.01 2.02 -17.99
CA ARG A 112 7.56 3.32 -18.54
C ARG A 112 6.06 3.42 -18.35
N PHE A 113 5.61 4.55 -17.80
CA PHE A 113 4.19 4.85 -17.72
C PHE A 113 3.85 6.01 -18.65
N THR A 114 3.06 5.74 -19.68
CA THR A 114 2.59 6.75 -20.64
C THR A 114 1.14 7.14 -20.35
N CYS A 115 0.82 8.42 -20.54
CA CYS A 115 -0.55 8.91 -20.34
C CYS A 115 -1.01 9.67 -21.58
N THR A 116 -2.02 9.14 -22.27
CA THR A 116 -2.57 9.74 -23.50
C THR A 116 -3.46 10.96 -23.22
N ALA A 117 -4.19 10.95 -22.11
CA ALA A 117 -5.10 12.04 -21.73
C ALA A 117 -5.01 12.34 -20.22
N TRP A 118 -4.36 13.45 -19.88
CA TRP A 118 -4.17 13.88 -18.49
C TRP A 118 -5.51 14.16 -17.79
N SER A 119 -6.49 14.75 -18.48
CA SER A 119 -7.83 15.01 -17.95
C SER A 119 -8.52 13.72 -17.49
N ASN A 120 -8.51 12.67 -18.32
CA ASN A 120 -9.07 11.38 -17.98
C ASN A 120 -8.42 10.82 -16.72
N MET A 121 -7.09 10.91 -16.63
CA MET A 121 -6.33 10.43 -15.47
C MET A 121 -6.70 11.19 -14.18
N VAL A 122 -6.85 12.52 -14.22
CA VAL A 122 -7.29 13.32 -13.07
C VAL A 122 -8.71 12.95 -12.64
N THR A 123 -9.64 12.76 -13.60
CA THR A 123 -11.03 12.37 -13.27
C THR A 123 -11.12 11.00 -12.60
N GLN A 124 -10.16 10.09 -12.81
CA GLN A 124 -10.14 8.78 -12.15
C GLN A 124 -10.04 8.93 -10.63
N TYR A 125 -9.31 9.94 -10.11
CA TYR A 125 -9.18 10.13 -8.66
C TYR A 125 -10.53 10.41 -7.97
N GLY A 126 -11.51 10.98 -8.67
CA GLY A 126 -12.85 11.22 -8.14
C GLY A 126 -13.80 10.02 -8.24
N LYS A 127 -13.49 9.02 -9.08
CA LYS A 127 -14.37 7.88 -9.31
C LYS A 127 -14.30 6.86 -8.16
N PRO A 128 -15.43 6.24 -7.80
CA PRO A 128 -15.45 5.19 -6.79
C PRO A 128 -14.59 3.99 -7.24
N LEU A 129 -13.92 3.34 -6.29
CA LEU A 129 -13.06 2.18 -6.54
C LEU A 129 -13.86 0.93 -6.93
N LEU A 130 -15.05 0.78 -6.38
CA LEU A 130 -15.91 -0.38 -6.61
C LEU A 130 -17.10 -0.01 -7.50
N PRO A 131 -17.69 -0.99 -8.20
CA PRO A 131 -19.00 -0.85 -8.81
C PRO A 131 -20.07 -0.38 -7.82
N LYS A 132 -21.07 0.38 -8.32
CA LYS A 132 -22.14 0.99 -7.50
C LYS A 132 -22.84 -0.03 -6.59
N MET A 133 -23.03 -1.26 -7.06
CA MET A 133 -23.72 -2.33 -6.34
C MET A 133 -23.10 -2.61 -4.96
N HIS A 134 -21.76 -2.60 -4.83
CA HIS A 134 -21.08 -2.90 -3.57
C HIS A 134 -21.23 -1.81 -2.50
N TYR A 135 -21.64 -0.60 -2.86
CA TYR A 135 -21.94 0.46 -1.89
C TYR A 135 -23.40 0.45 -1.45
N VAL A 136 -24.30 0.01 -2.33
CA VAL A 136 -25.73 -0.11 -2.03
C VAL A 136 -26.00 -1.36 -1.19
N GLN A 137 -25.33 -2.46 -1.53
CA GLN A 137 -25.43 -3.73 -0.83
C GLN A 137 -24.01 -4.25 -0.56
N PRO A 138 -23.40 -3.85 0.58
CA PRO A 138 -22.05 -4.28 0.92
C PRO A 138 -22.01 -5.77 1.19
N ILE A 139 -20.92 -6.42 0.76
CA ILE A 139 -20.64 -7.80 1.12
C ILE A 139 -20.37 -7.84 2.63
N SER A 140 -21.03 -8.75 3.34
CA SER A 140 -20.81 -8.94 4.78
C SER A 140 -19.36 -9.34 5.03
N ILE A 141 -18.72 -8.70 6.03
CA ILE A 141 -17.31 -8.91 6.39
C ILE A 141 -16.98 -10.40 6.56
N LYS A 142 -17.92 -11.19 7.12
CA LYS A 142 -17.75 -12.64 7.32
C LYS A 142 -17.60 -13.43 6.02
N HIS A 143 -18.22 -12.96 4.93
CA HIS A 143 -18.23 -13.65 3.64
C HIS A 143 -17.12 -13.13 2.70
N VAL A 144 -16.55 -11.94 2.97
CA VAL A 144 -15.53 -11.34 2.10
C VAL A 144 -14.32 -12.27 1.94
N ASP A 145 -13.86 -12.85 3.05
CA ASP A 145 -12.65 -13.70 3.02
C ASP A 145 -12.93 -15.04 2.33
N LEU A 146 -14.10 -15.63 2.59
CA LEU A 146 -14.55 -16.84 1.92
C LEU A 146 -14.68 -16.63 0.40
N LEU A 147 -15.31 -15.54 -0.02
CA LEU A 147 -15.46 -15.20 -1.44
C LEU A 147 -14.12 -14.92 -2.11
N ARG A 148 -13.18 -14.30 -1.40
CA ARG A 148 -11.81 -14.09 -1.91
C ARG A 148 -11.11 -15.42 -2.16
N HIS A 149 -11.23 -16.37 -1.23
CA HIS A 149 -10.65 -17.69 -1.40
C HIS A 149 -11.27 -18.47 -2.57
N HIS A 150 -12.60 -18.43 -2.72
CA HIS A 150 -13.26 -19.04 -3.88
C HIS A 150 -12.84 -18.39 -5.21
N ALA A 151 -12.78 -17.05 -5.27
CA ALA A 151 -12.34 -16.33 -6.45
C ALA A 151 -10.89 -16.69 -6.83
N MET A 152 -10.01 -16.82 -5.84
CA MET A 152 -8.64 -17.30 -6.04
C MET A 152 -8.62 -18.70 -6.65
N ASN A 153 -9.37 -19.65 -6.08
CA ASN A 153 -9.38 -21.03 -6.58
C ASN A 153 -9.87 -21.11 -8.04
N ILE A 154 -10.83 -20.27 -8.42
CA ILE A 154 -11.28 -20.16 -9.82
C ILE A 154 -10.16 -19.61 -10.72
N VAL A 155 -9.47 -18.56 -10.29
CA VAL A 155 -8.34 -17.98 -11.05
C VAL A 155 -7.18 -18.97 -11.17
N ALA A 156 -6.83 -19.66 -10.08
CA ALA A 156 -5.80 -20.70 -10.06
C ALA A 156 -6.17 -21.85 -11.01
N GLY A 157 -7.41 -22.33 -10.98
CA GLY A 157 -7.90 -23.35 -11.90
C GLY A 157 -7.87 -22.91 -13.36
N SER A 158 -8.17 -21.64 -13.65
CA SER A 158 -8.10 -21.10 -15.01
C SER A 158 -6.66 -20.95 -15.49
N LEU A 159 -5.75 -20.46 -14.64
CA LEU A 159 -4.36 -20.23 -15.00
C LEU A 159 -3.55 -21.54 -15.07
N ALA A 160 -3.96 -22.60 -14.38
CA ALA A 160 -3.37 -23.93 -14.50
C ALA A 160 -3.60 -24.55 -15.89
N ARG A 161 -4.66 -24.13 -16.60
CA ARG A 161 -4.95 -24.55 -17.98
C ARG A 161 -4.39 -23.61 -19.05
N ALA A 162 -3.75 -22.51 -18.65
CA ALA A 162 -3.14 -21.59 -19.59
C ALA A 162 -1.83 -22.17 -20.15
N GLU A 163 -1.39 -21.69 -21.30
CA GLU A 163 -0.08 -22.02 -21.87
C GLU A 163 0.80 -20.76 -21.85
N PRO A 164 1.92 -20.73 -21.09
CA PRO A 164 2.39 -21.75 -20.13
C PRO A 164 1.57 -21.80 -18.82
N PRO A 165 1.46 -22.98 -18.16
CA PRO A 165 0.58 -23.17 -17.00
C PRO A 165 1.12 -22.48 -15.76
N LEU A 166 0.23 -21.91 -14.94
CA LEU A 166 0.57 -21.37 -13.62
C LEU A 166 -0.18 -22.17 -12.54
N ARG A 167 0.58 -22.82 -11.65
CA ARG A 167 0.04 -23.58 -10.53
C ARG A 167 -0.55 -22.68 -9.44
N ALA A 168 -1.41 -23.27 -8.60
CA ALA A 168 -2.12 -22.57 -7.54
C ALA A 168 -1.19 -21.88 -6.52
N GLU A 169 -0.03 -22.47 -6.21
CA GLU A 169 0.94 -21.92 -5.25
C GLU A 169 1.55 -20.58 -5.69
N ILE A 170 1.75 -20.40 -7.00
CA ILE A 170 2.23 -19.15 -7.58
C ILE A 170 1.14 -18.09 -7.49
N VAL A 171 -0.11 -18.49 -7.80
CA VAL A 171 -1.27 -17.59 -7.74
C VAL A 171 -1.50 -17.13 -6.29
N ASP A 172 -1.40 -18.05 -5.34
CA ASP A 172 -1.49 -17.77 -3.90
C ASP A 172 -0.44 -16.75 -3.45
N TYR A 173 0.84 -17.00 -3.79
CA TYR A 173 1.94 -16.09 -3.46
C TYR A 173 1.83 -14.71 -4.15
N MET A 174 1.28 -14.65 -5.37
CA MET A 174 1.06 -13.41 -6.09
C MET A 174 -0.16 -12.61 -5.59
N LEU A 175 -1.10 -13.27 -4.88
CA LEU A 175 -2.33 -12.67 -4.36
C LEU A 175 -2.29 -12.31 -2.87
N ASP A 176 -1.27 -12.73 -2.11
CA ASP A 176 -1.10 -12.44 -0.67
C ASP A 176 -2.29 -12.87 0.18
N VAL A 177 -2.74 -14.11 0.00
CA VAL A 177 -4.00 -14.63 0.57
C VAL A 177 -3.93 -14.70 2.10
N ASP A 178 -2.74 -14.91 2.66
CA ASP A 178 -2.49 -14.98 4.10
C ASP A 178 -2.44 -13.63 4.81
N TYR A 179 -2.79 -12.51 4.15
CA TYR A 179 -2.73 -11.18 4.76
C TYR A 179 -3.54 -11.07 6.07
N HIS A 180 -4.66 -11.80 6.17
CA HIS A 180 -5.55 -11.80 7.34
C HIS A 180 -5.12 -12.73 8.47
N MET A 181 -4.12 -13.59 8.24
CA MET A 181 -3.57 -14.44 9.29
C MET A 181 -2.67 -13.64 10.22
N PHE A 182 -2.79 -13.92 11.52
CA PHE A 182 -1.93 -13.31 12.52
C PHE A 182 -0.47 -13.76 12.32
N SER A 183 0.42 -12.77 12.32
CA SER A 183 1.88 -12.94 12.37
C SER A 183 2.47 -11.86 13.27
N LEU A 184 3.28 -12.27 14.25
CA LEU A 184 3.90 -11.35 15.21
C LEU A 184 4.79 -10.33 14.50
N ARG A 185 5.57 -10.77 13.51
CA ARG A 185 6.42 -9.91 12.67
C ARG A 185 5.62 -8.81 11.97
N ARG A 186 4.49 -9.17 11.34
CA ARG A 186 3.61 -8.21 10.66
C ARG A 186 2.96 -7.24 11.64
N SER A 187 2.62 -7.70 12.85
CA SER A 187 2.13 -6.84 13.92
C SER A 187 3.19 -5.80 14.33
N LYS A 188 4.44 -6.22 14.56
CA LYS A 188 5.57 -5.32 14.84
C LYS A 188 5.78 -4.30 13.71
N ALA A 189 5.75 -4.73 12.45
CA ALA A 189 5.87 -3.85 11.28
C ALA A 189 4.74 -2.82 11.19
N ASN A 190 3.50 -3.20 11.52
CA ASN A 190 2.39 -2.24 11.60
C ASN A 190 2.55 -1.28 12.79
N PHE A 191 3.07 -1.75 13.92
CA PHE A 191 3.32 -0.91 15.09
C PHE A 191 4.42 0.12 14.84
N THR A 192 5.52 -0.26 14.19
CA THR A 192 6.59 0.70 13.80
C THR A 192 6.07 1.76 12.84
N ARG A 193 5.22 1.38 11.87
CA ARG A 193 4.53 2.34 10.99
C ARG A 193 3.67 3.33 11.77
N ILE A 194 2.91 2.89 12.76
CA ILE A 194 2.13 3.78 13.63
C ILE A 194 3.04 4.64 14.50
N MET A 195 4.11 4.08 15.06
CA MET A 195 5.07 4.81 15.87
C MET A 195 5.70 5.96 15.08
N LEU A 196 6.00 5.77 13.79
CA LEU A 196 6.47 6.84 12.90
C LEU A 196 5.45 7.97 12.71
N LEU A 197 4.15 7.66 12.73
CA LEU A 197 3.10 8.68 12.70
C LEU A 197 3.03 9.43 14.04
N VAL A 198 3.11 8.69 15.15
CA VAL A 198 3.06 9.23 16.52
C VAL A 198 4.28 10.09 16.82
N SER A 199 5.47 9.72 16.35
CA SER A 199 6.69 10.53 16.53
C SER A 199 6.59 11.88 15.82
N GLY A 200 5.86 11.96 14.69
CA GLY A 200 5.55 13.24 14.04
C GLY A 200 4.69 14.14 14.92
N ILE A 201 3.69 13.58 15.61
CA ILE A 201 2.86 14.31 16.58
C ILE A 201 3.70 14.73 17.79
N GLN A 202 4.55 13.84 18.28
CA GLN A 202 5.46 14.12 19.39
C GLN A 202 6.41 15.29 19.05
N TYR A 203 6.94 15.35 17.83
CA TYR A 203 7.77 16.47 17.37
C TYR A 203 7.01 17.81 17.41
N VAL A 204 5.75 17.81 16.96
CA VAL A 204 4.89 19.01 17.01
C VAL A 204 4.59 19.41 18.46
N LEU A 205 4.32 18.45 19.35
CA LEU A 205 4.10 18.71 20.77
C LEU A 205 5.35 19.25 21.47
N SER A 206 6.53 18.70 21.18
CA SER A 206 7.79 19.23 21.71
C SER A 206 8.10 20.62 21.17
N TRP A 207 7.85 20.87 19.89
CA TRP A 207 8.01 22.19 19.28
C TRP A 207 7.06 23.23 19.91
N PHE A 208 5.81 22.84 20.16
CA PHE A 208 4.87 23.68 20.89
C PHE A 208 5.34 23.95 22.33
N ASN A 209 5.87 22.92 23.00
CA ASN A 209 6.45 23.07 24.33
C ASN A 209 7.67 24.00 24.33
N ASP A 210 8.50 23.96 23.29
CA ASP A 210 9.64 24.85 23.10
C ASP A 210 9.20 26.32 22.90
N ILE A 211 8.05 26.53 22.26
CA ILE A 211 7.41 27.85 22.16
C ILE A 211 6.93 28.33 23.53
N CYS A 212 6.30 27.47 24.32
CA CYS A 212 5.85 27.82 25.68
C CYS A 212 7.02 28.17 26.62
N HIS A 213 8.18 27.54 26.43
CA HIS A 213 9.39 27.79 27.24
C HIS A 213 10.30 28.88 26.68
N TRP A 214 9.87 29.64 25.65
CA TRP A 214 10.61 30.77 25.10
C TRP A 214 12.05 30.47 24.68
N LYS A 215 12.34 29.24 24.22
CA LYS A 215 13.71 28.88 23.80
C LYS A 215 14.24 29.76 22.67
N ASN A 216 13.37 30.10 21.72
CA ASN A 216 13.67 30.96 20.58
C ASN A 216 12.73 32.19 20.57
N PRO A 217 13.15 33.34 21.13
CA PRO A 217 12.27 34.47 21.40
C PRO A 217 11.63 35.06 20.14
N LEU A 218 12.31 35.02 18.99
CA LEU A 218 11.75 35.54 17.73
C LEU A 218 10.59 34.69 17.21
N THR A 219 10.73 33.36 17.24
CA THR A 219 9.67 32.45 16.79
C THR A 219 8.47 32.46 17.73
N THR A 220 8.71 32.63 19.03
CA THR A 220 7.61 32.73 19.99
C THR A 220 6.84 34.03 19.81
N ILE A 221 7.50 35.17 19.67
CA ILE A 221 6.84 36.47 19.41
C ILE A 221 5.99 36.39 18.14
N LEU A 222 6.53 35.84 17.03
CA LEU A 222 5.78 35.67 15.78
C LEU A 222 4.52 34.80 15.98
N MET A 223 4.64 33.70 16.71
CA MET A 223 3.51 32.80 16.99
C MET A 223 2.46 33.43 17.91
N HIS A 224 2.87 34.25 18.89
CA HIS A 224 1.93 34.99 19.73
C HIS A 224 1.20 36.07 18.93
N ILE A 225 1.88 36.79 18.03
CA ILE A 225 1.24 37.75 17.12
C ILE A 225 0.23 37.03 16.22
N LEU A 226 0.63 35.91 15.61
CA LEU A 226 -0.27 35.08 14.80
C LEU A 226 -1.48 34.60 15.60
N PHE A 227 -1.26 34.12 16.83
CA PHE A 227 -2.32 33.67 17.73
C PHE A 227 -3.30 34.80 18.07
N LEU A 228 -2.80 36.00 18.38
CA LEU A 228 -3.64 37.16 18.65
C LEU A 228 -4.49 37.54 17.43
N ILE A 229 -3.90 37.57 16.22
CA ILE A 229 -4.63 37.83 14.97
C ILE A 229 -5.73 36.77 14.77
N LEU A 230 -5.42 35.50 15.00
CA LEU A 230 -6.34 34.38 14.83
C LEU A 230 -7.52 34.42 15.83
N VAL A 231 -7.25 34.85 17.07
CA VAL A 231 -8.29 35.02 18.11
C VAL A 231 -9.16 36.24 17.82
N CYS A 232 -8.59 37.35 17.35
CA CYS A 232 -9.34 38.54 16.97
C CYS A 232 -10.20 38.33 15.71
N TYR A 233 -9.76 37.47 14.79
CA TYR A 233 -10.44 37.18 13.54
C TYR A 233 -10.57 35.65 13.34
N PRO A 234 -11.54 34.99 14.01
CA PRO A 234 -11.73 33.55 13.90
C PRO A 234 -12.06 33.09 12.46
N GLU A 235 -12.55 33.99 11.61
CA GLU A 235 -12.79 33.73 10.19
C GLU A 235 -11.48 33.38 9.43
N LEU A 236 -10.32 33.83 9.91
CA LEU A 236 -9.02 33.55 9.30
C LEU A 236 -8.45 32.17 9.68
N ILE A 237 -9.05 31.42 10.60
CA ILE A 237 -8.53 30.11 11.05
C ILE A 237 -8.43 29.12 9.89
N LEU A 238 -9.52 28.92 9.16
CA LEU A 238 -9.55 27.96 8.06
C LEU A 238 -8.70 28.42 6.85
N PRO A 239 -8.76 29.68 6.39
CA PRO A 239 -7.86 30.18 5.34
C PRO A 239 -6.38 30.00 5.66
N THR A 240 -5.95 30.36 6.88
CA THR A 240 -4.55 30.23 7.29
C THR A 240 -4.11 28.77 7.33
N LEU A 241 -4.96 27.85 7.83
CA LEU A 241 -4.68 26.41 7.80
C LEU A 241 -4.44 25.89 6.37
N PHE A 242 -5.32 26.20 5.42
CA PHE A 242 -5.15 25.77 4.03
C PHE A 242 -3.93 26.40 3.35
N LEU A 243 -3.60 27.64 3.70
CA LEU A 243 -2.37 28.30 3.24
C LEU A 243 -1.12 27.61 3.80
N TYR A 244 -1.12 27.21 5.08
CA TYR A 244 -0.02 26.42 5.65
C TYR A 244 0.14 25.08 4.93
N LEU A 245 -0.95 24.36 4.64
CA LEU A 245 -0.90 23.13 3.86
C LEU A 245 -0.31 23.35 2.46
N PHE A 246 -0.66 24.45 1.81
CA PHE A 246 -0.10 24.84 0.51
C PHE A 246 1.42 25.10 0.60
N VAL A 247 1.87 25.90 1.57
CA VAL A 247 3.30 26.22 1.75
C VAL A 247 4.11 24.98 2.11
N ILE A 248 3.63 24.14 3.02
CA ILE A 248 4.27 22.86 3.37
C ILE A 248 4.34 21.94 2.15
N GLY A 249 3.25 21.88 1.37
CA GLY A 249 3.23 21.16 0.09
C GLY A 249 4.32 21.64 -0.85
N LEU A 250 4.42 22.95 -1.11
CA LEU A 250 5.47 23.51 -1.97
C LEU A 250 6.88 23.25 -1.42
N TRP A 251 7.08 23.36 -0.11
CA TRP A 251 8.36 23.10 0.52
C TRP A 251 8.80 21.64 0.34
N ASN A 252 7.88 20.70 0.57
CA ASN A 252 8.14 19.27 0.42
C ASN A 252 8.42 18.85 -1.02
N TYR A 253 8.04 19.65 -2.03
CA TYR A 253 8.37 19.38 -3.43
C TYR A 253 9.90 19.29 -3.65
N ARG A 254 10.68 20.06 -2.88
CA ARG A 254 12.15 20.04 -2.96
C ARG A 254 12.74 18.72 -2.48
N PHE A 255 12.08 18.06 -1.52
CA PHE A 255 12.53 16.81 -0.90
C PHE A 255 11.80 15.58 -1.45
N ARG A 256 11.19 15.69 -2.63
CA ARG A 256 10.36 14.61 -3.19
C ARG A 256 11.19 13.34 -3.47
N PRO A 257 10.64 12.14 -3.19
CA PRO A 257 11.26 10.89 -3.62
C PRO A 257 11.28 10.83 -5.16
N ARG A 258 12.44 10.51 -5.74
CA ARG A 258 12.63 10.41 -7.20
C ARG A 258 12.59 8.99 -7.72
N GLU A 259 12.75 8.02 -6.83
CA GLU A 259 12.81 6.60 -7.16
C GLU A 259 11.52 5.90 -6.69
N PRO A 260 11.01 4.94 -7.48
CA PRO A 260 9.85 4.16 -7.07
C PRO A 260 10.20 3.33 -5.81
N PRO A 261 9.26 3.20 -4.87
CA PRO A 261 9.47 2.41 -3.67
C PRO A 261 9.75 0.95 -4.04
N HIS A 262 10.73 0.33 -3.37
CA HIS A 262 10.99 -1.10 -3.46
C HIS A 262 10.43 -1.83 -2.22
N MET A 263 10.53 -3.15 -2.20
CA MET A 263 10.18 -3.93 -1.01
C MET A 263 11.24 -3.71 0.08
N ASP A 264 10.78 -3.31 1.26
CA ASP A 264 11.64 -2.86 2.36
C ASP A 264 11.70 -3.95 3.45
N ALA A 265 12.83 -4.65 3.51
CA ALA A 265 13.08 -5.68 4.53
C ALA A 265 12.97 -5.13 5.96
N TRP A 266 13.58 -3.96 6.19
CA TRP A 266 13.59 -3.28 7.47
C TRP A 266 12.20 -2.84 7.93
N LEU A 267 11.43 -2.19 7.03
CA LEU A 267 10.05 -1.78 7.33
C LEU A 267 9.16 -2.98 7.65
N SER A 268 9.42 -4.10 6.99
CA SER A 268 8.71 -5.37 7.18
C SER A 268 9.16 -6.15 8.42
N GLN A 269 10.15 -5.64 9.17
CA GLN A 269 10.78 -6.32 10.30
C GLN A 269 11.27 -7.73 9.94
N ALA A 270 11.69 -7.93 8.69
CA ALA A 270 12.08 -9.24 8.18
C ALA A 270 13.53 -9.60 8.51
N GLU A 271 14.39 -8.60 8.74
CA GLU A 271 15.80 -8.79 9.15
C GLU A 271 15.91 -9.20 10.63
N ASP A 272 15.07 -8.62 11.49
CA ASP A 272 15.05 -8.87 12.94
C ASP A 272 14.09 -10.02 13.35
N ALA A 273 13.51 -10.73 12.37
CA ALA A 273 12.53 -11.78 12.64
C ALA A 273 13.19 -13.01 13.27
N GLN A 274 12.68 -13.43 14.43
CA GLN A 274 13.13 -14.65 15.09
C GLN A 274 12.62 -15.91 14.36
N PRO A 275 13.37 -17.03 14.37
CA PRO A 275 12.96 -18.26 13.69
C PRO A 275 11.61 -18.78 14.17
N ASP A 276 11.31 -18.63 15.47
CA ASP A 276 10.03 -19.04 16.07
C ASP A 276 8.85 -18.23 15.50
N GLU A 277 9.05 -16.92 15.26
CA GLU A 277 8.03 -16.04 14.66
C GLU A 277 7.76 -16.40 13.20
N LEU A 278 8.81 -16.80 12.47
CA LEU A 278 8.69 -17.25 11.09
C LEU A 278 8.01 -18.61 11.02
N GLN A 279 8.32 -19.52 11.95
CA GLN A 279 7.67 -20.81 12.05
C GLN A 279 6.17 -20.66 12.33
N GLU A 280 5.77 -19.73 13.22
CA GLU A 280 4.37 -19.38 13.45
C GLU A 280 3.69 -18.87 12.17
N GLU A 281 4.34 -17.95 11.42
CA GLU A 281 3.78 -17.36 10.19
C GLU A 281 3.56 -18.41 9.09
N PHE A 282 4.44 -19.41 8.97
CA PHE A 282 4.35 -20.48 7.96
C PHE A 282 3.57 -21.72 8.43
N GLU A 283 3.07 -21.74 9.67
CA GLU A 283 2.28 -22.86 10.17
C GLU A 283 0.88 -22.87 9.52
N PRO A 284 0.44 -24.00 8.92
CA PRO A 284 -0.88 -24.09 8.33
C PRO A 284 -1.98 -23.97 9.39
N PHE A 285 -3.05 -23.24 9.07
CA PHE A 285 -4.24 -23.13 9.90
C PHE A 285 -5.36 -24.07 9.40
N PRO A 286 -5.98 -24.88 10.27
CA PRO A 286 -5.67 -25.06 11.69
C PRO A 286 -4.39 -25.89 11.89
N THR A 287 -3.66 -25.68 12.99
CA THR A 287 -2.37 -26.31 13.36
C THR A 287 -2.30 -27.81 13.01
N SER A 288 -1.15 -28.43 12.75
CA SER A 288 -1.15 -29.89 12.51
C SER A 288 -1.46 -30.67 13.80
N ARG A 289 -2.16 -31.81 13.71
CA ARG A 289 -2.72 -32.57 14.86
C ARG A 289 -1.64 -33.17 15.79
N SER A 290 -0.38 -33.17 15.37
CA SER A 290 0.70 -33.95 15.99
C SER A 290 1.46 -33.26 17.14
N LEU A 291 1.19 -31.99 17.48
CA LEU A 291 2.10 -31.19 18.33
C LEU A 291 1.57 -30.77 19.74
N SER A 292 0.27 -30.81 20.07
CA SER A 292 -0.20 -30.32 21.40
C SER A 292 -1.60 -30.82 21.84
N THR A 293 -1.86 -30.76 23.16
CA THR A 293 -3.13 -31.09 23.85
C THR A 293 -4.32 -30.27 23.33
N ASP A 294 -5.38 -30.95 22.86
CA ASP A 294 -6.51 -30.39 22.08
C ASP A 294 -7.16 -29.10 22.63
N ILE A 295 -7.25 -28.94 23.96
CA ILE A 295 -7.91 -27.79 24.60
C ILE A 295 -7.05 -26.51 24.54
N VAL A 296 -5.73 -26.63 24.71
CA VAL A 296 -4.80 -25.49 24.68
C VAL A 296 -4.73 -24.95 23.27
N ARG A 297 -4.70 -25.85 22.28
CA ARG A 297 -4.75 -25.53 20.87
C ARG A 297 -6.02 -24.77 20.49
N MET A 298 -7.20 -25.26 20.87
CA MET A 298 -8.45 -24.55 20.55
C MET A 298 -8.47 -23.13 21.13
N ARG A 299 -7.92 -22.94 22.33
CA ARG A 299 -7.78 -21.60 22.94
C ARG A 299 -6.75 -20.74 22.20
N TYR A 300 -5.62 -21.31 21.79
CA TYR A 300 -4.60 -20.63 21.01
C TYR A 300 -5.12 -20.22 19.63
N ASP A 301 -5.77 -21.11 18.89
CA ASP A 301 -6.39 -20.84 17.59
C ASP A 301 -7.42 -19.71 17.71
N ARG A 302 -8.23 -19.72 18.78
CA ARG A 302 -9.17 -18.62 19.07
C ARG A 302 -8.45 -17.30 19.33
N MET A 303 -7.38 -17.29 20.13
CA MET A 303 -6.59 -16.07 20.35
C MET A 303 -5.95 -15.58 19.06
N ARG A 304 -5.39 -16.47 18.24
CA ARG A 304 -4.78 -16.16 16.94
C ARG A 304 -5.77 -15.51 15.98
N THR A 305 -7.03 -15.98 15.96
CA THR A 305 -8.08 -15.35 15.13
C THR A 305 -8.45 -13.94 15.61
N VAL A 306 -8.50 -13.71 16.93
CA VAL A 306 -8.78 -12.37 17.51
C VAL A 306 -7.60 -11.44 17.26
N ALA A 307 -6.38 -11.92 17.46
CA ALA A 307 -5.15 -11.19 17.21
C ALA A 307 -5.02 -10.80 15.73
N GLY A 308 -5.42 -11.69 14.80
CA GLY A 308 -5.50 -11.39 13.38
C GLY A 308 -6.45 -10.21 13.08
N ARG A 309 -7.64 -10.19 13.71
CA ARG A 309 -8.56 -9.05 13.57
C ARG A 309 -7.97 -7.75 14.11
N VAL A 310 -7.35 -7.78 15.29
CA VAL A 310 -6.67 -6.60 15.85
C VAL A 310 -5.55 -6.13 14.90
N GLN A 311 -4.74 -7.05 14.38
CA GLN A 311 -3.68 -6.76 13.42
C GLN A 311 -4.23 -6.09 12.14
N THR A 312 -5.37 -6.54 11.60
CA THR A 312 -6.00 -5.90 10.44
C THR A 312 -6.42 -4.46 10.73
N VAL A 313 -7.04 -4.20 11.90
CA VAL A 313 -7.43 -2.85 12.32
C VAL A 313 -6.21 -1.94 12.49
N THR A 314 -5.16 -2.44 13.13
CA THR A 314 -3.89 -1.72 13.28
C THR A 314 -3.26 -1.40 11.92
N SER A 315 -3.29 -2.34 10.97
CA SER A 315 -2.78 -2.10 9.62
C SER A 315 -3.62 -1.07 8.85
N ASP A 316 -4.94 -1.08 9.02
CA ASP A 316 -5.84 -0.09 8.45
C ASP A 316 -5.59 1.31 9.02
N LEU A 317 -5.38 1.43 10.34
CA LEU A 317 -5.01 2.70 10.98
C LEU A 317 -3.67 3.23 10.45
N ALA A 318 -2.65 2.37 10.37
CA ALA A 318 -1.35 2.72 9.81
C ALA A 318 -1.49 3.22 8.36
N MET A 319 -2.26 2.50 7.54
CA MET A 319 -2.54 2.87 6.16
C MET A 319 -3.28 4.21 6.02
N GLN A 320 -4.25 4.50 6.89
CA GLN A 320 -4.95 5.79 6.89
C GLN A 320 -4.00 6.94 7.24
N GLY A 321 -3.20 6.81 8.29
CA GLY A 321 -2.25 7.85 8.66
C GLY A 321 -1.18 8.09 7.58
N GLU A 322 -0.68 7.04 6.96
CA GLU A 322 0.25 7.15 5.83
C GLU A 322 -0.37 7.84 4.62
N ARG A 323 -1.66 7.61 4.34
CA ARG A 323 -2.39 8.33 3.27
C ARG A 323 -2.54 9.81 3.58
N VAL A 324 -2.73 10.19 4.85
CA VAL A 324 -2.73 11.61 5.25
C VAL A 324 -1.37 12.23 4.97
N LEU A 325 -0.27 11.57 5.33
CA LEU A 325 1.07 12.03 5.00
C LEU A 325 1.35 12.01 3.48
N ALA A 326 0.73 11.09 2.75
CA ALA A 326 0.84 11.00 1.29
C ALA A 326 0.31 12.24 0.57
N LEU A 327 -0.61 13.01 1.18
CA LEU A 327 -1.13 14.27 0.63
C LEU A 327 -0.04 15.32 0.42
N LEU A 328 0.97 15.35 1.29
CA LEU A 328 2.00 16.39 1.33
C LEU A 328 3.42 15.89 1.03
N SER A 329 3.63 14.57 0.90
CA SER A 329 4.96 13.97 0.70
C SER A 329 5.38 13.80 -0.76
N TRP A 330 4.56 14.23 -1.72
CA TRP A 330 4.82 14.13 -3.18
C TRP A 330 5.09 12.71 -3.69
N ARG A 331 4.64 11.68 -2.95
CA ARG A 331 4.81 10.28 -3.36
C ARG A 331 3.97 9.91 -4.59
N ASP A 332 2.79 10.51 -4.72
CA ASP A 332 2.03 10.54 -5.96
C ASP A 332 2.00 12.00 -6.45
N PRO A 333 2.84 12.37 -7.44
CA PRO A 333 2.98 13.75 -7.86
C PRO A 333 1.67 14.35 -8.39
N ARG A 334 0.75 13.52 -8.93
CA ARG A 334 -0.52 14.01 -9.49
C ARG A 334 -1.50 14.30 -8.38
N ALA A 335 -1.66 13.37 -7.45
CA ALA A 335 -2.55 13.54 -6.31
C ALA A 335 -2.11 14.74 -5.45
N THR A 336 -0.82 14.85 -5.13
CA THR A 336 -0.33 16.00 -4.34
C THR A 336 -0.49 17.32 -5.08
N THR A 337 -0.30 17.36 -6.41
CA THR A 337 -0.57 18.58 -7.19
C THR A 337 -2.04 18.99 -7.12
N ILE A 338 -2.98 18.04 -7.26
CA ILE A 338 -4.41 18.30 -7.14
C ILE A 338 -4.73 18.82 -5.73
N PHE A 339 -4.15 18.22 -4.69
CA PHE A 339 -4.38 18.62 -3.31
C PHE A 339 -3.82 20.00 -2.98
N VAL A 340 -2.60 20.32 -3.44
CA VAL A 340 -1.97 21.63 -3.24
C VAL A 340 -2.71 22.73 -4.01
N ALA A 341 -3.16 22.46 -5.23
CA ALA A 341 -4.02 23.40 -5.97
C ALA A 341 -5.37 23.59 -5.27
N PHE A 342 -5.99 22.51 -4.78
CA PHE A 342 -7.22 22.55 -4.01
C PHE A 342 -7.07 23.35 -2.72
N SER A 343 -5.96 23.18 -1.98
CA SER A 343 -5.71 23.95 -0.75
C SER A 343 -5.56 25.44 -1.03
N LEU A 344 -4.92 25.83 -2.13
CA LEU A 344 -4.83 27.24 -2.52
C LEU A 344 -6.21 27.83 -2.87
N ILE A 345 -7.00 27.12 -3.68
CA ILE A 345 -8.35 27.55 -4.06
C ILE A 345 -9.24 27.69 -2.82
N TRP A 346 -9.19 26.73 -1.90
CA TRP A 346 -9.96 26.79 -0.65
C TRP A 346 -9.49 27.89 0.28
N ALA A 347 -8.19 28.18 0.35
CA ALA A 347 -7.67 29.31 1.12
C ALA A 347 -8.23 30.65 0.61
N VAL A 348 -8.22 30.86 -0.71
CA VAL A 348 -8.76 32.09 -1.33
C VAL A 348 -10.28 32.16 -1.17
N PHE A 349 -11.00 31.06 -1.41
CA PHE A 349 -12.45 31.00 -1.27
C PHE A 349 -12.88 31.35 0.16
N LEU A 350 -12.31 30.68 1.17
CA LEU A 350 -12.64 30.93 2.57
C LEU A 350 -12.20 32.30 3.07
N TYR A 351 -11.20 32.92 2.44
CA TYR A 351 -10.80 34.29 2.75
C TYR A 351 -11.83 35.31 2.27
N ILE A 352 -12.45 35.06 1.11
CA ILE A 352 -13.45 35.98 0.51
C ILE A 352 -14.85 35.75 1.10
N THR A 353 -15.21 34.50 1.40
CA THR A 353 -16.56 34.18 1.87
C THR A 353 -16.67 34.22 3.39
N PRO A 354 -17.66 34.93 3.96
CA PRO A 354 -17.90 34.93 5.40
C PRO A 354 -18.29 33.52 5.87
N PHE A 355 -17.88 33.16 7.09
CA PHE A 355 -18.10 31.83 7.68
C PHE A 355 -19.58 31.41 7.67
N GLN A 356 -20.49 32.38 7.83
CA GLN A 356 -21.94 32.15 7.83
C GLN A 356 -22.44 31.49 6.54
N ILE A 357 -21.95 31.92 5.38
CA ILE A 357 -22.35 31.35 4.08
C ILE A 357 -21.84 29.92 3.95
N VAL A 358 -20.60 29.66 4.39
CA VAL A 358 -20.02 28.32 4.39
C VAL A 358 -20.81 27.38 5.30
N ALA A 359 -21.13 27.83 6.52
CA ALA A 359 -21.95 27.08 7.46
C ALA A 359 -23.36 26.79 6.91
N LEU A 360 -23.99 27.77 6.24
CA LEU A 360 -25.28 27.61 5.59
C LEU A 360 -25.21 26.56 4.46
N LEU A 361 -24.22 26.65 3.57
CA LEU A 361 -24.04 25.70 2.46
C LEU A 361 -23.80 24.28 2.96
N ILE A 362 -22.92 24.11 3.95
CA ILE A 362 -22.66 22.80 4.58
C ILE A 362 -23.93 22.29 5.28
N GLY A 363 -24.62 23.15 6.03
CA GLY A 363 -25.86 22.83 6.72
C GLY A 363 -26.93 22.32 5.76
N LEU A 364 -27.19 23.05 4.67
CA LEU A 364 -28.13 22.64 3.62
C LEU A 364 -27.72 21.34 2.95
N TYR A 365 -26.41 21.13 2.70
CA TYR A 365 -25.91 19.90 2.11
C TYR A 365 -26.10 18.68 3.02
N VAL A 366 -25.82 18.81 4.32
CA VAL A 366 -25.95 17.73 5.32
C VAL A 366 -27.42 17.42 5.62
N LEU A 367 -28.25 18.47 5.74
CA LEU A 367 -29.69 18.37 6.00
C LEU A 367 -30.49 17.98 4.75
N ARG A 368 -29.84 17.79 3.58
CA ARG A 368 -30.55 17.39 2.35
C ARG A 368 -31.34 16.11 2.57
N HIS A 369 -32.54 16.10 1.98
CA HIS A 369 -33.47 14.99 2.08
C HIS A 369 -32.81 13.65 1.69
N PRO A 370 -33.08 12.53 2.38
CA PRO A 370 -32.47 11.24 2.09
C PRO A 370 -32.60 10.75 0.64
N ARG A 371 -33.67 11.14 -0.08
CA ARG A 371 -33.82 10.83 -1.53
C ARG A 371 -32.78 11.52 -2.41
N LEU A 372 -32.24 12.66 -1.99
CA LEU A 372 -31.15 13.38 -2.67
C LEU A 372 -29.77 12.89 -2.22
N ARG A 373 -29.71 11.97 -1.23
CA ARG A 373 -28.44 11.37 -0.80
C ARG A 373 -27.98 10.33 -1.81
N TYR A 374 -26.98 10.69 -2.60
CA TYR A 374 -26.24 9.74 -3.42
C TYR A 374 -25.64 8.64 -2.52
N LYS A 375 -25.91 7.38 -2.86
CA LYS A 375 -25.37 6.18 -2.15
C LYS A 375 -23.91 5.89 -2.50
N LEU A 376 -23.22 6.83 -3.15
CA LEU A 376 -21.83 6.70 -3.56
C LEU A 376 -20.93 7.49 -2.62
N PRO A 377 -19.71 7.01 -2.34
CA PRO A 377 -18.74 7.76 -1.56
C PRO A 377 -18.46 9.12 -2.21
N PRO A 378 -18.35 10.19 -1.41
CA PRO A 378 -18.07 11.52 -1.92
C PRO A 378 -16.67 11.57 -2.55
N ILE A 379 -16.47 12.51 -3.48
CA ILE A 379 -15.23 12.66 -4.27
C ILE A 379 -13.97 12.73 -3.37
N PRO A 380 -13.92 13.49 -2.26
CA PRO A 380 -12.74 13.55 -1.40
C PRO A 380 -12.39 12.19 -0.76
N VAL A 381 -13.41 11.37 -0.45
CA VAL A 381 -13.18 10.03 0.11
C VAL A 381 -12.63 9.08 -0.95
N ASN A 382 -13.07 9.21 -2.21
CA ASN A 382 -12.50 8.43 -3.32
C ASN A 382 -11.05 8.81 -3.59
N PHE A 383 -10.77 10.12 -3.60
CA PHE A 383 -9.43 10.65 -3.74
C PHE A 383 -8.52 10.12 -2.64
N PHE A 384 -8.94 10.22 -1.36
CA PHE A 384 -8.16 9.76 -0.23
C PHE A 384 -7.88 8.26 -0.26
N LYS A 385 -8.85 7.43 -0.66
CA LYS A 385 -8.67 5.98 -0.76
C LYS A 385 -7.65 5.58 -1.83
N ARG A 386 -7.43 6.42 -2.85
CA ARG A 386 -6.47 6.20 -3.94
C ARG A 386 -5.03 6.63 -3.62
N LEU A 387 -4.82 7.29 -2.48
CA LEU A 387 -3.48 7.71 -2.08
C LEU A 387 -2.58 6.50 -1.75
N PRO A 388 -1.28 6.60 -2.04
CA PRO A 388 -0.32 5.54 -1.76
C PRO A 388 -0.15 5.33 -0.25
N SER A 389 -0.01 4.07 0.16
CA SER A 389 0.44 3.68 1.51
C SER A 389 1.74 2.89 1.40
N ARG A 390 2.49 2.76 2.50
CA ARG A 390 3.70 1.92 2.57
C ARG A 390 3.36 0.43 2.73
N ALA A 391 2.08 0.06 2.77
CA ALA A 391 1.67 -1.34 2.79
C ALA A 391 2.20 -2.13 1.58
N ASP A 392 2.35 -1.49 0.42
CA ASP A 392 2.87 -2.14 -0.78
C ASP A 392 4.37 -2.47 -0.70
N SER A 393 5.14 -1.76 0.14
CA SER A 393 6.56 -2.05 0.34
C SER A 393 6.82 -3.09 1.44
N LEU A 394 5.77 -3.59 2.10
CA LEU A 394 5.89 -4.69 3.03
C LEU A 394 6.18 -6.02 2.32
N LEU A 395 6.78 -6.97 3.03
CA LEU A 395 7.04 -8.35 2.62
C LEU A 395 5.92 -9.30 3.05
#